data_AF-B4HU31-F1
#
_entry.id   AF-B4HU31-F1
#
_cell.length_a   1.000
_cell.length_b   1.000
_cell.length_c   1.000
_cell.angle_alpha   90.00
_cell.angle_beta   90.00
_cell.angle_gamma   90.00
#
_symmetry.space_group_name_H-M   'P 1'
#
loop_
_entity.id
_entity.type
_entity.pdbx_description
1 polymer ?
#
loop_
_entity_poly.entity_id
_entity_poly.type
_entity_poly.pdbx_seq_one_letter_code
_entity_poly.pdbx_strand_id
1 'polypeptide(L)'
;MSGALRDVVSEYLERGPVLVVADLLSLITVSSCLVIKVPQINTIRANKSSKGISVLGLCLELFSYTVMLSYNYTSGYDFLSYMEYPVLLLQEYALIYYAFKYQDLLGRRTQVVAILYSIVGTLIYLKLFPIIILKFLVPFCTPIGATSKVLQLLAILRTKDASSVSRTTWALSAFTNMTRIYTVFFQSHDWMLLSNFLISTFLSASVFTAACVYKKKAKAE
;
A
#
# COMPACT_ATOMS: atom_id res chain seq x y z
N MET A 1 -34.94 -13.77 9.77
CA MET A 1 -33.56 -13.50 9.35
C MET A 1 -33.40 -13.22 7.85
N SER A 2 -34.29 -13.72 6.96
CA SER A 2 -34.19 -13.46 5.51
C SER A 2 -34.71 -12.08 5.05
N GLY A 3 -35.65 -11.46 5.79
CA GLY A 3 -36.21 -10.15 5.46
C GLY A 3 -35.17 -9.03 5.62
N ALA A 4 -34.64 -8.85 6.83
CA ALA A 4 -33.62 -7.83 7.11
C ALA A 4 -32.38 -7.93 6.20
N LEU A 5 -31.92 -9.14 5.84
CA LEU A 5 -30.81 -9.29 4.91
C LEU A 5 -31.18 -8.86 3.49
N ARG A 6 -32.41 -9.16 3.05
CA ARG A 6 -32.92 -8.70 1.74
C ARG A 6 -33.11 -7.20 1.71
N ASP A 7 -33.58 -6.60 2.79
CA ASP A 7 -33.80 -5.16 2.90
C ASP A 7 -32.46 -4.42 2.84
N VAL A 8 -31.46 -4.89 3.59
CA VAL A 8 -30.08 -4.35 3.54
C VAL A 8 -29.47 -4.51 2.14
N VAL A 9 -29.66 -5.66 1.49
CA VAL A 9 -29.15 -5.88 0.12
C VAL A 9 -29.87 -4.99 -0.89
N SER A 10 -31.19 -4.78 -0.75
CA SER A 10 -31.97 -3.90 -1.62
C SER A 10 -31.55 -2.45 -1.48
N GLU A 11 -31.45 -1.94 -0.26
CA GLU A 11 -30.99 -0.59 0.06
C GLU A 11 -29.55 -0.35 -0.44
N TYR A 12 -28.71 -1.39 -0.37
CA TYR A 12 -27.35 -1.32 -0.89
C TYR A 12 -27.29 -1.30 -2.42
N LEU A 13 -28.14 -2.07 -3.11
CA LEU A 13 -28.24 -2.05 -4.57
C LEU A 13 -28.81 -0.72 -5.10
N GLU A 14 -29.62 -0.03 -4.29
CA GLU A 14 -30.15 1.30 -4.60
C GLU A 14 -29.08 2.41 -4.58
N ARG A 15 -27.90 2.19 -3.97
CA ARG A 15 -26.75 3.12 -4.07
C ARG A 15 -26.20 3.26 -5.49
N GLY A 16 -26.68 2.47 -6.43
CA GLY A 16 -26.31 2.50 -7.83
C GLY A 16 -25.18 1.51 -8.15
N PRO A 17 -25.20 0.89 -9.35
CA PRO A 17 -24.30 -0.20 -9.70
C PRO A 17 -22.82 0.18 -9.64
N VAL A 18 -22.49 1.45 -9.88
CA VAL A 18 -21.13 1.98 -9.86
C VAL A 18 -20.51 1.92 -8.45
N LEU A 19 -21.25 2.32 -7.41
CA LEU A 19 -20.74 2.31 -6.04
C LEU A 19 -20.64 0.88 -5.50
N VAL A 20 -21.58 0.00 -5.86
CA VAL A 20 -21.50 -1.44 -5.54
C VAL A 20 -20.23 -2.06 -6.13
N VAL A 21 -19.91 -1.75 -7.39
CA VAL A 21 -18.66 -2.20 -8.02
C VAL A 21 -17.43 -1.63 -7.29
N ALA A 22 -17.44 -0.35 -6.91
CA ALA A 22 -16.34 0.26 -6.18
C ALA A 22 -16.08 -0.41 -4.82
N ASP A 23 -17.13 -0.77 -4.10
CA ASP A 23 -17.01 -1.44 -2.81
C ASP A 23 -16.51 -2.89 -2.96
N LEU A 24 -17.00 -3.65 -3.95
CA LEU A 24 -16.49 -4.98 -4.25
C LEU A 24 -15.00 -4.96 -4.61
N LEU A 25 -14.60 -4.00 -5.43
CA LEU A 25 -13.21 -3.74 -5.80
C LEU A 25 -12.33 -3.38 -4.60
N SER A 26 -12.86 -2.57 -3.68
CA SER A 26 -12.21 -2.23 -2.42
C SER A 26 -12.02 -3.46 -1.54
N LEU A 27 -13.04 -4.32 -1.42
CA LEU A 27 -12.96 -5.59 -0.69
C LEU A 27 -11.90 -6.53 -1.25
N ILE A 28 -11.83 -6.69 -2.57
CA ILE A 28 -10.79 -7.49 -3.23
C ILE A 28 -9.40 -6.94 -2.91
N THR A 29 -9.25 -5.61 -2.95
CA THR A 29 -7.99 -4.96 -2.63
C THR A 29 -7.58 -5.19 -1.18
N VAL A 30 -8.48 -4.92 -0.22
CA VAL A 30 -8.24 -5.12 1.21
C VAL A 30 -7.87 -6.58 1.50
N SER A 31 -8.61 -7.52 0.91
CA SER A 31 -8.36 -8.96 1.06
C SER A 31 -6.98 -9.35 0.56
N SER A 32 -6.54 -8.79 -0.57
CA SER A 32 -5.20 -9.03 -1.12
C SER A 32 -4.12 -8.46 -0.21
N CYS A 33 -4.37 -7.32 0.43
CA CYS A 33 -3.44 -6.69 1.37
C CYS A 33 -3.26 -7.47 2.67
N LEU A 34 -4.21 -8.30 3.11
CA LEU A 34 -4.14 -9.06 4.37
C LEU A 34 -2.92 -9.97 4.49
N VAL A 35 -2.43 -10.51 3.36
CA VAL A 35 -1.39 -11.53 3.36
C VAL A 35 -0.09 -11.08 2.68
N ILE A 36 -0.06 -9.85 2.14
CA ILE A 36 1.01 -9.45 1.21
C ILE A 36 2.39 -9.39 1.85
N LYS A 37 2.49 -9.02 3.14
CA LYS A 37 3.77 -8.93 3.87
C LYS A 37 4.09 -10.19 4.69
N VAL A 38 3.15 -11.12 4.82
CA VAL A 38 3.33 -12.37 5.58
C VAL A 38 4.52 -13.21 5.09
N PRO A 39 4.74 -13.41 3.77
CA PRO A 39 5.92 -14.15 3.29
C PRO A 39 7.24 -13.48 3.70
N GLN A 40 7.30 -12.15 3.67
CA GLN A 40 8.48 -11.37 4.04
C GLN A 40 8.76 -11.51 5.54
N ILE A 41 7.74 -11.41 6.39
CA ILE A 41 7.85 -11.61 7.85
C ILE A 41 8.36 -13.02 8.15
N ASN A 42 7.79 -14.05 7.53
CA ASN A 42 8.19 -15.44 7.73
C ASN A 42 9.64 -15.69 7.32
N THR A 43 10.09 -15.06 6.22
CA THR A 43 11.47 -15.15 5.74
C THR A 43 12.47 -14.61 6.76
N ILE A 44 12.21 -13.43 7.33
CA ILE A 44 13.08 -12.83 8.37
C ILE A 44 13.14 -13.72 9.61
N ARG A 45 11.97 -14.22 10.06
CA ARG A 45 11.87 -15.07 11.25
C ARG A 45 12.61 -16.39 11.08
N ALA A 46 12.43 -17.05 9.93
CA ALA A 46 13.07 -18.33 9.62
C ALA A 46 14.60 -18.17 9.55
N ASN A 47 15.07 -17.12 8.89
CA ASN A 47 16.51 -16.86 8.74
C ASN A 47 17.15 -16.22 9.98
N LYS A 48 16.35 -15.81 10.96
CA LYS A 48 16.77 -15.01 12.13
C LYS A 48 17.68 -13.83 11.74
N SER A 49 17.41 -13.25 10.57
CA SER A 49 18.25 -12.22 9.97
C SER A 49 17.40 -11.34 9.06
N SER A 50 17.65 -10.04 9.11
CA SER A 50 17.10 -9.05 8.19
C SER A 50 18.17 -8.51 7.23
N LYS A 51 19.24 -9.28 6.97
CA LYS A 51 20.24 -8.95 5.95
C LYS A 51 19.56 -8.79 4.58
N GLY A 52 19.83 -7.67 3.91
CA GLY A 52 19.22 -7.31 2.62
C GLY A 52 17.91 -6.51 2.73
N ILE A 53 17.39 -6.27 3.93
CA ILE A 53 16.19 -5.45 4.14
C ILE A 53 16.60 -4.03 4.56
N SER A 54 16.14 -3.05 3.79
CA SER A 54 16.38 -1.63 4.07
C SER A 54 15.44 -1.13 5.18
N VAL A 55 16.00 -0.85 6.36
CA VAL A 55 15.25 -0.22 7.47
C VAL A 55 14.68 1.13 7.06
N LEU A 56 15.42 1.93 6.28
CA LEU A 56 14.92 3.19 5.75
C LEU A 56 13.71 2.97 4.85
N GLY A 57 13.74 1.93 4.00
CA GLY A 57 12.62 1.54 3.15
C GLY A 57 11.36 1.22 3.96
N LEU A 58 11.49 0.41 5.01
CA LEU A 58 10.38 0.08 5.92
C LEU A 58 9.82 1.34 6.60
N CYS A 59 10.69 2.25 7.09
CA CYS A 59 10.24 3.51 7.69
C CYS A 59 9.52 4.42 6.69
N LEU A 60 9.95 4.45 5.42
CA LEU A 60 9.29 5.22 4.36
C LEU A 60 7.92 4.62 3.97
N GLU A 61 7.80 3.29 3.97
CA GLU A 61 6.53 2.60 3.78
C GLU A 61 5.57 2.88 4.94
N LEU A 62 6.05 2.75 6.18
CA LEU A 62 5.31 3.10 7.38
C LEU A 62 4.80 4.55 7.32
N PHE A 63 5.67 5.49 6.99
CA PHE A 63 5.31 6.90 6.82
C PHE A 63 4.19 7.08 5.80
N SER A 64 4.33 6.47 4.62
CA SER A 64 3.36 6.62 3.53
C SER A 64 1.99 6.04 3.89
N TYR A 65 1.95 4.84 4.48
CA TYR A 65 0.69 4.23 4.92
C TYR A 65 0.02 5.03 6.04
N THR A 66 0.82 5.60 6.96
CA THR A 66 0.31 6.44 8.04
C THR A 66 -0.31 7.72 7.51
N VAL A 67 0.39 8.42 6.61
CA VAL A 67 -0.13 9.66 6.00
C VAL A 67 -1.40 9.39 5.21
N MET A 68 -1.42 8.33 4.39
CA MET A 68 -2.61 7.98 3.60
C MET A 68 -3.80 7.61 4.49
N LEU A 69 -3.62 6.75 5.50
CA LEU A 69 -4.68 6.43 6.48
C LEU A 69 -5.19 7.70 7.16
N SER A 70 -4.27 8.51 7.69
CA SER A 70 -4.58 9.72 8.44
C SER A 70 -5.36 10.72 7.59
N TYR A 71 -4.94 10.91 6.34
CA TYR A 71 -5.59 11.82 5.41
C TYR A 71 -7.00 11.37 5.06
N ASN A 72 -7.19 10.10 4.70
CA ASN A 72 -8.50 9.56 4.35
C ASN A 72 -9.47 9.60 5.56
N TYR A 73 -9.00 9.21 6.75
CA TYR A 73 -9.79 9.28 7.98
C TYR A 73 -10.18 10.72 8.35
N THR A 74 -9.22 11.65 8.29
CA THR A 74 -9.46 13.06 8.68
C THR A 74 -10.37 13.77 7.66
N SER A 75 -10.28 13.39 6.38
CA SER A 75 -11.14 13.92 5.31
C SER A 75 -12.56 13.34 5.34
N GLY A 76 -12.84 12.34 6.19
CA GLY A 76 -14.18 11.77 6.37
C GLY A 76 -14.62 10.87 5.23
N TYR A 77 -13.69 10.24 4.50
CA TYR A 77 -14.03 9.28 3.45
C TYR A 77 -14.57 7.97 4.02
N ASP A 78 -15.27 7.21 3.17
CA ASP A 78 -15.87 5.94 3.53
C ASP A 78 -14.80 4.96 4.00
N PHE A 79 -15.07 4.25 5.09
CA PHE A 79 -14.11 3.35 5.74
C PHE A 79 -13.48 2.32 4.78
N LEU A 80 -14.29 1.75 3.88
CA LEU A 80 -13.84 0.74 2.93
C LEU A 80 -12.86 1.31 1.88
N SER A 81 -12.92 2.61 1.58
CA SER A 81 -12.08 3.28 0.60
C SER A 81 -10.59 3.37 0.98
N TYR A 82 -10.25 3.16 2.26
CA TYR A 82 -8.89 3.25 2.78
C TYR A 82 -8.51 2.12 3.76
N MET A 83 -9.39 1.13 3.93
CA MET A 83 -9.22 -0.03 4.84
C MET A 83 -7.95 -0.85 4.59
N GLU A 84 -7.34 -0.75 3.42
CA GLU A 84 -6.07 -1.38 3.11
C GLU A 84 -4.92 -0.82 3.96
N TYR A 85 -4.93 0.47 4.30
CA TYR A 85 -3.81 1.08 5.03
C TYR A 85 -3.71 0.58 6.47
N PRO A 86 -4.79 0.47 7.27
CA PRO A 86 -4.74 -0.18 8.57
C PRO A 86 -4.22 -1.62 8.49
N VAL A 87 -4.69 -2.40 7.50
CA VAL A 87 -4.27 -3.79 7.29
C VAL A 87 -2.77 -3.89 6.96
N LEU A 88 -2.27 -2.98 6.12
CA LEU A 88 -0.85 -2.90 5.76
C LEU A 88 -0.01 -2.46 6.94
N LEU A 89 -0.45 -1.46 7.72
CA LEU A 89 0.25 -0.94 8.90
C LEU A 89 0.48 -2.03 9.95
N LEU A 90 -0.53 -2.87 10.22
CA LEU A 90 -0.39 -3.96 11.19
C LEU A 90 0.74 -4.93 10.81
N GLN A 91 0.81 -5.32 9.53
CA GLN A 91 1.89 -6.17 9.04
C GLN A 91 3.23 -5.43 9.00
N GLU A 92 3.22 -4.13 8.68
CA GLU A 92 4.42 -3.30 8.64
C GLU A 92 5.05 -3.12 10.02
N TYR A 93 4.25 -2.97 11.08
CA TYR A 93 4.75 -2.94 12.45
C TYR A 93 5.47 -4.24 12.83
N ALA A 94 4.89 -5.39 12.47
CA ALA A 94 5.52 -6.68 12.70
C ALA A 94 6.85 -6.80 11.94
N LEU A 95 6.86 -6.35 10.68
CA LEU A 95 8.05 -6.38 9.83
C LEU A 95 9.17 -5.47 10.37
N ILE A 96 8.85 -4.23 10.75
CA ILE A 96 9.78 -3.29 11.39
C ILE A 96 10.32 -3.85 12.70
N TYR A 97 9.45 -4.42 13.55
CA TYR A 97 9.87 -5.03 14.81
C TYR A 97 10.94 -6.12 14.59
N TYR A 98 10.67 -7.08 13.69
CA TYR A 98 11.64 -8.13 13.41
C TYR A 98 12.91 -7.59 12.73
N ALA A 99 12.77 -6.64 11.80
CA ALA A 99 13.93 -6.03 11.15
C ALA A 99 14.86 -5.37 12.17
N PHE A 100 14.30 -4.60 13.10
CA PHE A 100 15.05 -3.90 14.15
C PHE A 100 15.63 -4.87 15.17
N LYS A 101 14.88 -5.93 15.52
CA LYS A 101 15.36 -6.99 16.42
C LYS A 101 16.64 -7.65 15.90
N TYR A 102 16.67 -8.01 14.62
CA TYR A 102 17.81 -8.71 14.03
C TYR A 102 18.94 -7.79 13.56
N GLN A 103 18.74 -6.47 13.54
CA GLN A 103 19.79 -5.46 13.31
C GLN A 103 20.26 -4.77 14.59
N ASP A 104 19.84 -5.25 15.76
CA ASP A 104 20.17 -4.69 17.08
C ASP A 104 19.82 -3.19 17.23
N LEU A 105 18.70 -2.78 16.62
CA LEU A 105 18.21 -1.39 16.64
C LEU A 105 17.14 -1.15 17.72
N LEU A 106 16.81 -2.17 18.52
CA LEU A 106 15.83 -2.08 19.61
C LEU A 106 16.44 -1.41 20.86
N GLY A 107 16.80 -0.13 20.73
CA GLY A 107 17.33 0.69 21.82
C GLY A 107 16.40 1.82 22.26
N ARG A 108 16.88 2.63 23.22
CA ARG A 108 16.16 3.79 23.77
C ARG A 108 15.70 4.79 22.70
N ARG A 109 16.51 5.00 21.65
CA ARG A 109 16.17 5.90 20.53
C ARG A 109 14.90 5.45 19.81
N THR A 110 14.80 4.16 19.47
CA THR A 110 13.63 3.56 18.81
C THR A 110 12.39 3.66 19.69
N GLN A 111 12.52 3.42 21.01
CA GLN A 111 11.40 3.57 21.95
C GLN A 111 10.87 5.01 21.99
N VAL A 112 11.76 6.00 22.06
CA VAL A 112 11.36 7.43 22.02
C VAL A 112 10.64 7.76 20.72
N VAL A 113 11.16 7.32 19.57
CA VAL A 113 10.51 7.53 18.26
C VAL A 113 9.14 6.85 18.21
N ALA A 114 8.99 5.62 18.71
CA ALA A 114 7.73 4.90 18.74
C ALA A 114 6.68 5.60 19.63
N ILE A 115 7.10 6.15 20.77
CA ILE A 115 6.23 6.94 21.66
C ILE A 115 5.77 8.21 20.94
N LEU A 116 6.68 8.98 20.36
CA LEU A 116 6.35 10.20 19.60
C LEU A 116 5.40 9.90 18.43
N TYR A 117 5.68 8.83 17.69
CA TYR A 117 4.82 8.36 16.62
C TYR A 117 3.39 8.04 17.12
N SER A 118 3.28 7.36 18.27
CA SER A 118 1.99 7.02 18.88
C SER A 118 1.21 8.24 19.38
N ILE A 119 1.91 9.25 19.91
CA ILE A 119 1.31 10.54 20.30
C ILE A 119 0.73 11.24 19.06
N VAL A 120 1.50 11.33 17.97
CA VAL A 120 1.02 11.93 16.71
C VAL A 120 -0.19 11.16 16.16
N GLY A 121 -0.14 9.83 16.15
CA GLY A 121 -1.28 8.99 15.75
C GLY A 121 -2.54 9.24 16.61
N THR A 122 -2.36 9.44 17.91
CA THR A 122 -3.46 9.75 18.84
C THR A 122 -4.06 11.13 18.55
N LEU A 123 -3.23 12.15 18.30
CA LEU A 123 -3.70 13.49 17.92
C LEU A 123 -4.48 13.47 16.61
N ILE A 124 -4.07 12.66 15.64
CA ILE A 124 -4.79 12.47 14.37
C ILE A 124 -6.14 11.78 14.62
N TYR A 125 -6.16 10.70 15.41
CA TYR A 125 -7.39 9.98 15.73
C TYR A 125 -8.43 10.89 16.40
N LEU A 126 -7.99 11.73 17.34
CA LEU A 126 -8.82 12.73 18.03
C LEU A 126 -9.17 13.94 17.15
N LYS A 127 -8.73 13.98 15.88
CA LYS A 127 -8.90 15.11 14.93
C LYS A 127 -8.34 16.44 15.44
N LEU A 128 -7.35 16.39 16.33
CA LEU A 128 -6.63 17.56 16.84
C LEU A 128 -5.43 17.93 15.95
N PHE A 129 -4.99 16.99 15.09
CA PHE A 129 -3.88 17.21 14.18
C PHE A 129 -4.30 18.06 12.96
N PRO A 130 -3.51 19.05 12.52
CA PRO A 130 -3.89 19.92 11.41
C PRO A 130 -3.94 19.17 10.07
N ILE A 131 -5.12 19.13 9.44
CA ILE A 131 -5.31 18.49 8.12
C ILE A 131 -4.42 19.12 7.03
N ILE A 132 -4.07 20.41 7.17
CA ILE A 132 -3.18 21.10 6.23
C ILE A 132 -1.80 20.44 6.14
N ILE A 133 -1.30 19.91 7.26
CA ILE A 133 -0.03 19.17 7.27
C ILE A 133 -0.21 17.86 6.50
N LEU A 134 -1.30 17.13 6.72
CA LEU A 134 -1.58 15.89 5.97
C LEU A 134 -1.70 16.15 4.47
N LYS A 135 -2.42 17.21 4.06
CA LYS A 135 -2.51 17.65 2.65
C LYS A 135 -1.14 17.94 2.04
N PHE A 136 -0.25 18.55 2.81
CA PHE A 136 1.12 18.79 2.37
C PHE A 136 1.94 17.49 2.27
N LEU A 137 1.70 16.49 3.13
CA LEU A 137 2.46 15.24 3.17
C LEU A 137 2.02 14.21 2.12
N VAL A 138 0.75 14.17 1.72
CA VAL A 138 0.24 13.16 0.75
C VAL A 138 1.01 13.18 -0.58
N PRO A 139 1.34 14.33 -1.20
CA PRO A 139 2.13 14.36 -2.44
C PRO A 139 3.50 13.68 -2.31
N PHE A 140 4.10 13.64 -1.12
CA PHE A 140 5.37 12.95 -0.87
C PHE A 140 5.22 11.42 -0.78
N CYS A 141 4.01 10.90 -0.54
CA CYS A 141 3.77 9.46 -0.58
C CYS A 141 3.91 8.91 -2.01
N THR A 142 3.66 9.74 -3.03
CA THR A 142 3.83 9.38 -4.45
C THR A 142 5.29 9.06 -4.80
N PRO A 143 6.28 9.96 -4.62
CA PRO A 143 7.67 9.66 -4.92
C PRO A 143 8.22 8.51 -4.06
N ILE A 144 7.78 8.39 -2.79
CA ILE A 144 8.17 7.25 -1.95
C ILE A 144 7.73 5.93 -2.59
N GLY A 145 6.44 5.81 -2.95
CA GLY A 145 5.90 4.61 -3.60
C GLY A 145 6.39 4.40 -5.05
N ALA A 146 6.78 5.47 -5.74
CA ALA A 146 7.28 5.44 -7.11
C ALA A 146 8.76 5.02 -7.18
N THR A 147 9.57 5.38 -6.19
CA THR A 147 11.03 5.14 -6.20
C THR A 147 11.35 3.66 -6.44
N SER A 148 10.68 2.74 -5.74
CA SER A 148 10.90 1.30 -5.93
C SER A 148 10.57 0.83 -7.36
N LYS A 149 9.48 1.35 -7.94
CA LYS A 149 9.04 1.02 -9.31
C LYS A 149 10.01 1.58 -10.35
N VAL A 150 10.45 2.82 -10.17
CA VAL A 150 11.43 3.49 -11.05
C VAL A 150 12.77 2.76 -11.02
N LEU A 151 13.29 2.46 -9.83
CA LEU A 151 14.55 1.73 -9.68
C LEU A 151 14.46 0.34 -10.32
N GLN A 152 13.33 -0.36 -10.15
CA GLN A 152 13.12 -1.67 -10.78
C GLN A 152 13.06 -1.56 -12.31
N LEU A 153 12.35 -0.56 -12.84
CA LEU A 153 12.27 -0.32 -14.27
C LEU A 153 13.64 -0.02 -14.86
N LEU A 154 14.40 0.87 -14.23
CA LEU A 154 15.76 1.22 -14.65
C LEU A 154 16.69 0.01 -14.61
N ALA A 155 16.60 -0.84 -13.59
CA ALA A 155 17.39 -2.06 -13.49
C ALA A 155 17.12 -3.00 -14.68
N ILE A 156 15.84 -3.24 -15.01
CA ILE A 156 15.46 -4.08 -16.16
C ILE A 156 15.92 -3.44 -17.48
N LEU A 157 15.71 -2.14 -17.66
CA LEU A 157 16.06 -1.44 -18.90
C LEU A 157 17.57 -1.41 -19.16
N ARG A 158 18.39 -1.31 -18.10
CA ARG A 158 19.85 -1.32 -18.18
C ARG A 158 20.42 -2.72 -18.39
N THR A 159 19.95 -3.70 -17.62
CA THR A 159 20.46 -5.08 -17.69
C THR A 159 19.87 -5.89 -18.84
N LYS A 160 18.74 -5.43 -19.38
CA LYS A 160 17.91 -6.19 -20.35
C LYS A 160 17.54 -7.57 -19.82
N ASP A 161 17.42 -7.70 -18.49
CA ASP A 161 17.12 -8.94 -17.79
C ASP A 161 15.99 -8.71 -16.77
N ALA A 162 14.91 -9.48 -16.90
CA ALA A 162 13.74 -9.41 -16.04
C ALA A 162 13.65 -10.56 -15.01
N SER A 163 14.70 -11.37 -14.86
CA SER A 163 14.72 -12.53 -13.94
C SER A 163 14.56 -12.16 -12.47
N SER A 164 14.90 -10.93 -12.07
CA SER A 164 14.77 -10.44 -10.70
C SER A 164 13.35 -10.05 -10.30
N VAL A 165 12.40 -10.03 -11.24
CA VAL A 165 11.01 -9.62 -10.97
C VAL A 165 9.99 -10.66 -11.38
N SER A 166 8.95 -10.77 -10.56
CA SER A 166 7.77 -11.54 -10.92
C SER A 166 6.79 -10.69 -11.73
N ARG A 167 6.49 -11.14 -12.95
CA ARG A 167 5.49 -10.50 -13.83
C ARG A 167 4.11 -10.47 -13.20
N THR A 168 3.72 -11.52 -12.48
CA THR A 168 2.41 -11.60 -11.82
C THR A 168 2.30 -10.56 -10.70
N THR A 169 3.38 -10.33 -9.95
CA THR A 169 3.43 -9.30 -8.91
C THR A 169 3.24 -7.90 -9.50
N TRP A 170 3.91 -7.58 -10.60
CA TRP A 170 3.78 -6.27 -11.24
C TRP A 170 2.45 -6.07 -11.96
N ALA A 171 1.88 -7.12 -12.55
CA ALA A 171 0.53 -7.10 -13.09
C ALA A 171 -0.52 -6.86 -11.99
N LEU A 172 -0.42 -7.59 -10.87
CA LEU A 172 -1.30 -7.42 -9.73
C LEU A 172 -1.16 -6.02 -9.13
N SER A 173 0.07 -5.50 -9.03
CA SER A 173 0.31 -4.12 -8.57
C SER A 173 -0.38 -3.09 -9.49
N ALA A 174 -0.26 -3.22 -10.81
CA ALA A 174 -0.95 -2.35 -11.75
C ALA A 174 -2.48 -2.46 -11.62
N PHE A 175 -3.00 -3.68 -11.53
CA PHE A 175 -4.44 -3.93 -11.35
C PHE A 175 -4.99 -3.32 -10.05
N THR A 176 -4.29 -3.49 -8.93
CA THR A 176 -4.70 -2.91 -7.63
C THR A 176 -4.68 -1.39 -7.66
N ASN A 177 -3.66 -0.76 -8.25
CA ASN A 177 -3.63 0.70 -8.37
C ASN A 177 -4.73 1.22 -9.32
N MET A 178 -5.01 0.50 -10.41
CA MET A 178 -6.11 0.83 -11.32
C MET A 178 -7.48 0.71 -10.63
N THR A 179 -7.63 -0.31 -9.80
CA THR A 179 -8.81 -0.49 -8.95
C THR A 179 -9.00 0.74 -8.04
N ARG A 180 -7.92 1.25 -7.45
CA ARG A 180 -7.97 2.46 -6.61
C ARG A 180 -8.27 3.74 -7.38
N ILE A 181 -7.85 3.85 -8.65
CA ILE A 181 -8.28 4.96 -9.51
C ILE A 181 -9.82 4.96 -9.61
N TYR A 182 -10.42 3.81 -9.88
CA TYR A 182 -11.88 3.69 -9.97
C TYR A 182 -12.57 4.06 -8.66
N THR A 183 -12.13 3.47 -7.54
CA THR A 183 -12.78 3.70 -6.25
C THR A 183 -12.64 5.14 -5.77
N VAL A 184 -11.44 5.74 -5.88
CA VAL A 184 -11.21 7.15 -5.52
C VAL A 184 -12.03 8.08 -6.41
N PHE A 185 -12.10 7.81 -7.71
CA PHE A 185 -12.86 8.64 -8.64
C PHE A 185 -14.35 8.68 -8.27
N PHE A 186 -14.95 7.53 -7.93
CA PHE A 186 -16.39 7.45 -7.64
C PHE A 186 -16.79 7.67 -6.18
N GLN A 187 -15.91 7.37 -5.21
CA GLN A 187 -16.24 7.49 -3.78
C GLN A 187 -15.82 8.83 -3.19
N SER A 188 -14.59 9.32 -3.46
CA SER A 188 -14.06 10.53 -2.80
C SER A 188 -13.85 11.72 -3.72
N HIS A 189 -13.73 11.51 -5.04
CA HIS A 189 -13.42 12.55 -6.04
C HIS A 189 -12.18 13.38 -5.70
N ASP A 190 -11.24 12.81 -4.94
CA ASP A 190 -10.02 13.50 -4.52
C ASP A 190 -8.93 13.39 -5.59
N TRP A 191 -8.66 14.50 -6.26
CA TRP A 191 -7.64 14.60 -7.31
C TRP A 191 -6.21 14.34 -6.83
N MET A 192 -5.91 14.63 -5.56
CA MET A 192 -4.60 14.38 -4.99
C MET A 192 -4.36 12.88 -4.83
N LEU A 193 -5.33 12.15 -4.25
CA LEU A 193 -5.28 10.68 -4.17
C LEU A 193 -5.29 10.05 -5.56
N LEU A 194 -6.13 10.55 -6.47
CA LEU A 194 -6.23 10.05 -7.84
C LEU A 194 -4.89 10.16 -8.58
N SER A 195 -4.19 11.29 -8.43
CA SER A 195 -2.87 11.49 -9.05
C SER A 195 -1.82 10.48 -8.57
N ASN A 196 -1.84 10.13 -7.28
CA ASN A 196 -0.93 9.13 -6.71
C ASN A 196 -1.15 7.75 -7.36
N PHE A 197 -2.42 7.33 -7.45
CA PHE A 197 -2.76 6.04 -8.05
C PHE A 197 -2.55 6.00 -9.57
N LEU A 198 -2.75 7.11 -10.28
CA LEU A 198 -2.42 7.25 -11.70
C LEU A 198 -0.92 7.02 -11.94
N ILE A 199 -0.07 7.72 -11.19
CA ILE A 199 1.39 7.60 -11.30
C ILE A 199 1.84 6.18 -10.93
N SER A 200 1.31 5.62 -9.83
CA SER A 200 1.64 4.24 -9.42
C SER A 200 1.17 3.19 -10.42
N THR A 201 0.00 3.36 -11.05
CA THR A 201 -0.50 2.47 -12.10
C THR A 201 0.42 2.51 -13.32
N PHE A 202 0.75 3.71 -13.80
CA PHE A 202 1.61 3.91 -14.96
C PHE A 202 3.00 3.27 -14.76
N LEU A 203 3.62 3.52 -13.60
CA LEU A 203 4.93 2.93 -13.29
C LEU A 203 4.86 1.41 -13.15
N SER A 204 3.83 0.88 -12.49
CA SER A 204 3.67 -0.58 -12.34
C SER A 204 3.45 -1.27 -13.69
N ALA A 205 2.63 -0.68 -14.55
CA ALA A 205 2.39 -1.16 -15.91
C ALA A 205 3.67 -1.09 -16.77
N SER A 206 4.48 -0.04 -16.59
CA SER A 206 5.78 0.10 -17.27
C SER A 206 6.75 -1.01 -16.86
N VAL A 207 6.86 -1.31 -15.56
CA VAL A 207 7.70 -2.42 -15.07
C VAL A 207 7.17 -3.77 -15.59
N PHE A 208 5.85 -3.98 -15.56
CA PHE A 208 5.23 -5.18 -16.10
C PHE A 208 5.54 -5.37 -17.59
N THR A 209 5.40 -4.31 -18.39
CA THR A 209 5.69 -4.32 -19.83
C THR A 209 7.16 -4.63 -20.08
N ALA A 210 8.07 -3.94 -19.38
CA ALA A 210 9.50 -4.20 -19.48
C ALA A 210 9.85 -5.65 -19.11
N ALA A 211 9.22 -6.20 -18.07
CA ALA A 211 9.41 -7.58 -17.66
C ALA A 211 8.89 -8.61 -18.67
N CYS A 212 7.86 -8.26 -19.46
CA CYS A 212 7.37 -9.10 -20.55
C CYS A 212 8.28 -9.05 -21.78
N VAL A 213 8.78 -7.85 -22.13
CA VAL A 213 9.66 -7.64 -23.29
C VAL A 213 11.04 -8.26 -23.08
N TYR A 214 11.65 -8.05 -21.93
CA TYR A 214 13.01 -8.53 -21.61
C TYR A 214 13.02 -9.92 -20.95
N LYS A 215 12.03 -10.75 -21.29
CA LYS A 215 11.98 -12.15 -20.88
C LYS A 215 13.02 -12.93 -21.68
N LYS A 216 14.05 -13.46 -21.02
CA LYS A 216 14.90 -14.49 -21.64
C LYS A 216 14.04 -15.71 -22.00
N LYS A 217 14.13 -16.17 -23.26
CA LYS A 217 13.61 -17.50 -23.63
C LYS A 217 14.38 -18.52 -22.79
N ALA A 218 13.67 -19.37 -22.05
CA ALA A 218 14.29 -20.51 -21.41
C ALA A 218 14.98 -21.32 -22.51
N LYS A 219 16.26 -21.65 -22.33
CA LYS A 219 16.93 -22.66 -23.16
C LYS A 219 16.11 -23.95 -22.97
N ALA A 220 15.48 -24.43 -24.04
CA ALA A 220 15.00 -25.80 -24.07
C ALA A 220 16.25 -26.68 -24.09
N GLU A 221 16.50 -27.39 -22.98
CA GLU A 221 17.38 -28.56 -22.97
C GLU A 221 16.58 -29.78 -23.41
#